data_AF-A0A2K4ZKF8-F1
#
_entry.id   AF-A0A2K4ZKF8-F1
#
_cell.length_a   1.000
_cell.length_b   1.000
_cell.length_c   1.000
_cell.angle_alpha   90.00
_cell.angle_beta   90.00
_cell.angle_gamma   90.00
#
_symmetry.space_group_name_H-M   'P 1'
#
loop_
_entity.id
_entity.type
_entity.pdbx_description
1 polymer ?
#
loop_
_entity_poly.entity_id
_entity_poly.type
_entity_poly.pdbx_seq_one_letter_code
_entity_poly.pdbx_strand_id
1 'polypeptide(L)'
;MADCLPFNAILVDEEYDRVYKAEDWAWYFATFIANGVFPKPSDGLQVIAYDKMEIKVNAGYAFINGYAFRNPVSMGITLSTAEGALNRIDRVIIRWDLTQRDMYLTVLKGVPSAKPTAAALTRNTEIWELAIADIYVGKGVTKIQTKDITDQRFNSALCGIVKGTIEEIDASVLTKQFDDFFKTYSQAVLDEFSVYKQDMEKYLSEIAGIYEHYITITESLFTQYENQFSERYNSFESTLDGWDAELLKAYTAFMAKITLFQTEAESEFNAWFEDIKEKLGGDIAGSLQLQIDGLTEAVEQLRQQAEAGSTATAETLAELDRRVTLIENGWNINYKHDAVLGLCYLGAAYMCQHYERTEETAVLGIAYIGNSYLANTF
;
A
#
# COMPACT_ATOMS: atom_id res chain seq x y z
N MET A 1 56.33 35.80 45.29
CA MET A 1 56.35 34.76 46.33
C MET A 1 55.42 33.67 45.83
N ALA A 2 55.75 32.39 45.98
CA ALA A 2 54.78 31.34 45.63
C ALA A 2 53.65 31.38 46.67
N ASP A 3 52.40 31.46 46.23
CA ASP A 3 51.25 31.46 47.12
C ASP A 3 51.08 30.06 47.72
N CYS A 4 51.21 29.95 49.04
CA CYS A 4 51.18 28.68 49.76
C CYS A 4 50.02 28.66 50.76
N LEU A 5 49.10 27.69 50.61
CA LEU A 5 47.98 27.48 51.53
C LEU A 5 47.62 26.00 51.72
N PRO A 6 47.04 25.62 52.89
CA PRO A 6 46.85 26.44 54.09
C PRO A 6 48.04 26.37 55.07
N PHE A 7 48.34 27.51 55.72
CA PHE A 7 49.29 27.61 56.86
C PHE A 7 48.65 28.42 57.99
N ASN A 8 49.06 28.15 59.23
CA ASN A 8 48.59 28.90 60.40
C ASN A 8 49.02 30.37 60.32
N ALA A 9 48.10 31.27 60.68
CA ALA A 9 48.44 32.68 60.90
C ALA A 9 49.22 32.83 62.21
N ILE A 10 50.22 33.71 62.21
CA ILE A 10 51.02 34.08 63.38
C ILE A 10 50.67 35.52 63.75
N LEU A 11 50.42 35.77 65.04
CA LEU A 11 50.16 37.11 65.56
C LEU A 11 51.48 37.88 65.67
N VAL A 12 51.60 39.00 64.98
CA VAL A 12 52.75 39.90 64.99
C VAL A 12 52.21 41.31 65.19
N ASP A 13 52.63 42.00 66.26
CA ASP A 13 52.23 43.39 66.55
C ASP A 13 50.70 43.63 66.53
N GLU A 14 49.93 42.74 67.19
CA GLU A 14 48.46 42.76 67.28
C GLU A 14 47.68 42.49 65.97
N GLU A 15 48.37 42.23 64.84
CA GLU A 15 47.76 41.81 63.58
C GLU A 15 48.23 40.41 63.15
N TYR A 16 47.38 39.68 62.41
CA TYR A 16 47.75 38.39 61.85
C TYR A 16 48.55 38.57 60.55
N ASP A 17 49.67 37.84 60.42
CA ASP A 17 50.58 37.93 59.27
C ASP A 17 49.96 37.53 57.92
N ARG A 18 48.83 36.80 57.94
CA ARG A 18 48.12 36.34 56.75
C ARG A 18 46.61 36.29 56.97
N VAL A 19 45.87 36.64 55.92
CA VAL A 19 44.42 36.52 55.82
C VAL A 19 44.09 35.89 54.49
N TYR A 20 43.30 34.81 54.49
CA TYR A 20 42.86 34.13 53.27
C TYR A 20 41.53 34.71 52.80
N LYS A 21 41.43 35.00 51.50
CA LYS A 21 40.20 35.41 50.86
C LYS A 21 39.42 34.20 50.35
N ALA A 22 38.15 34.41 50.00
CA ALA A 22 37.32 33.37 49.41
C ALA A 22 37.90 32.88 48.08
N GLU A 23 38.56 33.77 47.32
CA GLU A 23 39.21 33.47 46.06
C GLU A 23 40.41 32.50 46.23
N ASP A 24 41.17 32.62 47.32
CA ASP A 24 42.31 31.73 47.61
C ASP A 24 41.84 30.29 47.86
N TRP A 25 40.74 30.16 48.60
CA TRP A 25 40.09 28.87 48.84
C TRP A 25 39.42 28.31 47.59
N ALA A 26 38.75 29.15 46.80
CA ALA A 26 38.13 28.74 45.55
C ALA A 26 39.20 28.23 44.57
N TRP A 27 40.31 28.94 44.42
CA TRP A 27 41.46 28.49 43.63
C TRP A 27 41.94 27.11 44.09
N TYR A 28 42.15 26.94 45.40
CA TYR A 28 42.59 25.66 45.96
C TYR A 28 41.61 24.52 45.67
N PHE A 29 40.30 24.71 45.92
CA PHE A 29 39.30 23.67 45.63
C PHE A 29 39.18 23.36 44.14
N ALA A 30 39.31 24.37 43.27
CA ALA A 30 39.28 24.18 41.82
C ALA A 30 40.44 23.32 41.30
N THR A 31 41.54 23.17 42.06
CA THR A 31 42.64 22.27 41.68
C THR A 31 42.26 20.79 41.74
N PHE A 32 41.21 20.43 42.50
CA PHE A 32 40.81 19.04 42.65
C PHE A 32 39.32 18.72 42.54
N ILE A 33 38.46 19.73 42.37
CA ILE A 33 37.02 19.55 42.13
C ILE A 33 36.66 20.21 40.80
N ALA A 34 36.26 19.40 39.82
CA ALA A 34 35.83 19.90 38.51
C ALA A 34 34.46 20.58 38.55
N ASN A 35 34.19 21.45 37.59
CA ASN A 35 32.89 22.09 37.40
C ASN A 35 31.81 21.06 37.07
N GLY A 36 30.63 21.18 37.68
CA GLY A 36 29.50 20.31 37.39
C GLY A 36 28.46 20.26 38.49
N VAL A 37 27.50 19.34 38.36
CA VAL A 37 26.56 18.96 39.43
C VAL A 37 27.04 17.72 40.17
N PHE A 38 26.75 17.62 41.47
CA PHE A 38 27.10 16.44 42.24
C PHE A 38 26.19 15.26 41.85
N PRO A 39 26.74 14.04 41.66
CA PRO A 39 25.97 12.88 41.19
C PRO A 39 25.10 12.23 42.27
N LYS A 40 25.22 12.67 43.53
CA LYS A 40 24.47 12.16 44.67
C LYS A 40 23.71 13.31 45.38
N PRO A 41 22.40 13.18 45.59
CA PRO A 41 21.52 12.13 45.06
C PRO A 41 21.42 12.20 43.51
N SER A 42 21.00 11.11 42.85
CA SER A 42 20.99 11.03 41.38
C SER A 42 20.00 12.01 40.71
N ASP A 43 18.97 12.41 41.44
CA ASP A 43 17.99 13.43 41.07
C ASP A 43 18.39 14.85 41.55
N GLY A 44 19.62 15.00 42.06
CA GLY A 44 20.16 16.27 42.53
C GLY A 44 20.14 17.33 41.42
N LEU A 45 19.49 18.47 41.69
CA LEU A 45 19.30 19.55 40.71
C LEU A 45 18.58 19.12 39.42
N GLN A 46 17.86 18.00 39.43
CA GLN A 46 17.04 17.59 38.30
C GLN A 46 15.90 18.59 38.08
N VAL A 47 15.64 18.94 36.83
CA VAL A 47 14.49 19.75 36.44
C VAL A 47 13.31 18.84 36.12
N ILE A 48 12.16 19.10 36.74
CA ILE A 48 10.92 18.34 36.57
C ILE A 48 9.77 19.28 36.20
N ALA A 49 8.82 18.78 35.41
CA ALA A 49 7.57 19.51 35.14
C ALA A 49 6.71 19.58 36.41
N TYR A 50 6.00 20.69 36.62
CA TYR A 50 5.16 20.86 37.81
C TYR A 50 3.72 21.30 37.48
N ASP A 51 3.41 22.61 37.51
CA ASP A 51 2.07 23.12 37.21
C ASP A 51 2.12 24.15 36.09
N LYS A 52 1.33 23.93 35.03
CA LYS A 52 1.28 24.83 33.86
C LYS A 52 2.69 25.15 33.35
N MET A 53 3.07 26.42 33.35
CA MET A 53 4.37 26.91 32.89
C MET A 53 5.43 26.94 33.99
N GLU A 54 5.14 26.39 35.17
CA GLU A 54 6.08 26.24 36.28
C GLU A 54 6.79 24.88 36.21
N ILE A 55 8.12 24.93 36.30
CA ILE A 55 9.00 23.79 36.48
C ILE A 55 9.55 23.80 37.91
N LYS A 56 10.03 22.66 38.40
CA LYS A 56 10.77 22.57 39.67
C LYS A 56 12.19 22.08 39.44
N VAL A 57 13.14 22.65 40.15
CA VAL A 57 14.52 22.17 40.24
C VAL A 57 14.69 21.52 41.60
N ASN A 58 15.04 20.24 41.64
CA ASN A 58 15.19 19.50 42.88
C ASN A 58 16.33 20.02 43.76
N ALA A 59 16.29 19.68 45.04
CA ALA A 59 17.39 19.95 45.95
C ALA A 59 18.69 19.29 45.43
N GLY A 60 19.83 19.92 45.67
CA GLY A 60 21.11 19.37 45.23
C GLY A 60 22.23 20.40 45.26
N TYR A 61 23.38 20.01 44.69
CA TYR A 61 24.62 20.75 44.81
C TYR A 61 25.31 20.87 43.45
N ALA A 62 25.93 22.01 43.20
CA ALA A 62 26.81 22.21 42.06
C ALA A 62 28.13 22.84 42.50
N PHE A 63 29.16 22.70 41.67
CA PHE A 63 30.47 23.27 41.89
C PHE A 63 30.91 24.00 40.63
N ILE A 64 31.35 25.25 40.76
CA ILE A 64 31.82 26.06 39.64
C ILE A 64 33.03 26.88 40.10
N ASN A 65 34.18 26.67 39.47
CA ASN A 65 35.42 27.42 39.65
C ASN A 65 35.85 27.57 41.12
N GLY A 66 35.66 26.54 41.94
CA GLY A 66 36.02 26.60 43.36
C GLY A 66 34.88 27.00 44.31
N TYR A 67 33.73 27.39 43.77
CA TYR A 67 32.57 27.85 44.53
C TYR A 67 31.48 26.79 44.55
N ALA A 68 30.87 26.61 45.71
CA ALA A 68 29.79 25.64 45.92
C ALA A 68 28.42 26.32 45.85
N PHE A 69 27.53 25.73 45.07
CA PHE A 69 26.11 26.06 45.06
C PHE A 69 25.31 24.97 45.78
N ARG A 70 24.33 25.39 46.57
CA ARG A 70 23.39 24.49 47.26
C ARG A 70 21.97 24.97 47.03
N ASN A 71 21.15 24.12 46.42
CA ASN A 71 19.70 24.25 46.44
C ASN A 71 19.15 23.35 47.56
N PRO A 72 18.70 23.89 48.71
CA PRO A 72 18.35 23.08 49.87
C PRO A 72 16.99 22.37 49.74
N VAL A 73 16.09 22.90 48.92
CA VAL A 73 14.73 22.38 48.70
C VAL A 73 14.35 22.55 47.23
N SER A 74 13.38 21.80 46.73
CA SER A 74 12.93 21.96 45.35
C SER A 74 12.42 23.38 45.10
N MET A 75 13.02 24.08 44.14
CA MET A 75 12.72 25.48 43.80
C MET A 75 11.83 25.53 42.57
N GLY A 76 10.69 26.24 42.66
CA GLY A 76 9.82 26.51 41.52
C GLY A 76 10.35 27.65 40.66
N ILE A 77 10.32 27.49 39.33
CA ILE A 77 10.67 28.52 38.36
C ILE A 77 9.53 28.61 37.35
N THR A 78 8.89 29.78 37.28
CA THR A 78 7.83 30.04 36.30
C THR A 78 8.44 30.55 34.99
N LEU A 79 8.23 29.81 33.91
CA LEU A 79 8.63 30.22 32.57
C LEU A 79 7.69 31.29 32.03
N SER A 80 8.23 32.21 31.23
CA SER A 80 7.39 33.16 30.50
C SER A 80 6.41 32.42 29.57
N THR A 81 5.21 32.98 29.36
CA THR A 81 4.19 32.35 28.52
C THR A 81 4.72 32.06 27.10
N ALA A 82 4.19 31.01 26.48
CA ALA A 82 4.49 30.73 25.08
C ALA A 82 3.99 31.89 24.20
N GLU A 83 4.81 32.29 23.24
CA GLU A 83 4.39 33.28 22.24
C GLU A 83 3.58 32.55 21.16
N GLY A 84 2.45 33.12 20.74
CA GLY A 84 1.43 32.40 19.96
C GLY A 84 1.85 31.97 18.55
N ALA A 85 3.01 32.41 18.05
CA ALA A 85 3.41 32.23 16.65
C ALA A 85 4.55 31.23 16.43
N LEU A 86 5.49 31.06 17.38
CA LEU A 86 6.75 30.33 17.16
C LEU A 86 7.18 29.53 18.40
N ASN A 87 8.04 28.52 18.19
CA ASN A 87 8.60 27.69 19.26
C ASN A 87 9.89 28.32 19.81
N ARG A 88 10.30 27.96 21.03
CA ARG A 88 11.63 28.32 21.57
C ARG A 88 12.16 27.23 22.50
N ILE A 89 13.44 27.29 22.84
CA ILE A 89 14.06 26.45 23.86
C ILE A 89 14.60 27.35 24.96
N ASP A 90 14.00 27.27 26.13
CA ASP A 90 14.44 27.98 27.33
C ASP A 90 15.42 27.07 28.10
N ARG A 91 16.56 27.59 28.55
CA ARG A 91 17.62 26.81 29.19
C ARG A 91 17.71 27.12 30.66
N VAL A 92 17.57 26.12 31.51
CA VAL A 92 17.73 26.26 32.97
C VAL A 92 19.21 26.11 33.30
N ILE A 93 19.75 27.11 33.99
CA ILE A 93 21.18 27.17 34.32
C ILE A 93 21.40 27.41 35.80
N ILE A 94 22.61 27.05 36.24
CA ILE A 94 23.22 27.58 37.45
C ILE A 94 24.29 28.56 36.98
N ARG A 95 24.16 29.83 37.39
CA ARG A 95 25.11 30.88 37.08
C ARG A 95 25.96 31.17 38.31
N TRP A 96 27.27 31.08 38.15
CA TRP A 96 28.23 31.71 39.03
C TRP A 96 28.51 33.12 38.51
N ASP A 97 28.25 34.13 39.34
CA ASP A 97 28.43 35.54 39.02
C ASP A 97 29.33 36.19 40.06
N LEU A 98 30.58 36.41 39.68
CA LEU A 98 31.60 36.98 40.57
C LEU A 98 31.28 38.43 40.93
N THR A 99 30.65 39.19 40.02
CA THR A 99 30.31 40.59 40.25
C THR A 99 29.20 40.75 41.28
N GLN A 100 28.20 39.86 41.24
CA GLN A 100 27.13 39.79 42.24
C GLN A 100 27.55 39.05 43.50
N ARG A 101 28.70 38.34 43.45
CA ARG A 101 29.20 37.46 44.52
C ARG A 101 28.17 36.39 44.91
N ASP A 102 27.50 35.83 43.90
CA ASP A 102 26.40 34.88 44.10
C ASP A 102 26.41 33.72 43.10
N MET A 103 25.78 32.62 43.49
CA MET A 103 25.47 31.49 42.62
C MET A 103 23.97 31.21 42.68
N TYR A 104 23.29 31.29 41.54
CA TYR A 104 21.83 31.19 41.51
C TYR A 104 21.31 30.41 40.30
N LEU A 105 20.11 29.84 40.46
CA LEU A 105 19.34 29.24 39.39
C LEU A 105 18.65 30.33 38.58
N THR A 106 18.75 30.25 37.26
CA THR A 106 18.02 31.15 36.37
C THR A 106 17.71 30.47 35.03
N VAL A 107 16.91 31.12 34.20
CA VAL A 107 16.51 30.63 32.89
C VAL A 107 17.00 31.59 31.82
N LEU A 108 17.80 31.08 30.90
CA LEU A 108 18.11 31.75 29.65
C LEU A 108 16.94 31.54 28.69
N LYS A 109 16.13 32.58 28.49
CA LYS A 109 15.00 32.53 27.56
C LYS A 109 15.52 32.36 26.12
N GLY A 110 14.98 31.38 25.40
CA GLY A 110 15.29 31.15 24.00
C GLY A 110 14.66 32.20 23.08
N VAL A 111 15.24 32.33 21.88
CA VAL A 111 14.67 33.18 20.82
C VAL A 111 13.60 32.39 20.05
N PRO A 112 12.39 32.93 19.86
CA PRO A 112 11.35 32.27 19.06
C PRO A 112 11.80 32.02 17.61
N SER A 113 11.66 30.78 17.14
CA SER A 113 12.08 30.35 15.81
C SER A 113 11.28 29.12 15.34
N ALA A 114 11.19 28.92 14.02
CA ALA A 114 10.65 27.69 13.44
C ALA A 114 11.57 26.47 13.72
N LYS A 115 12.88 26.72 13.89
CA LYS A 115 13.89 25.75 14.32
C LYS A 115 14.60 26.31 15.56
N PRO A 116 14.00 26.18 16.75
CA PRO A 116 14.53 26.81 17.95
C PRO A 116 15.84 26.16 18.37
N THR A 117 16.78 26.98 18.82
CA THR A 117 18.05 26.55 19.41
C THR A 117 18.14 27.08 20.84
N ALA A 118 18.76 26.31 21.73
CA ALA A 118 18.98 26.75 23.11
C ALA A 118 19.96 27.93 23.14
N ALA A 119 19.75 28.86 24.07
CA ALA A 119 20.66 29.99 24.28
C ALA A 119 22.07 29.51 24.62
N ALA A 120 23.08 30.17 24.06
CA ALA A 120 24.48 29.89 24.35
C ALA A 120 24.81 30.23 25.81
N LEU A 121 25.70 29.44 26.43
CA LEU A 121 26.17 29.69 27.79
C LEU A 121 27.20 30.81 27.81
N THR A 122 27.13 31.66 28.83
CA THR A 122 28.16 32.64 29.16
C THR A 122 29.22 31.97 30.04
N ARG A 123 30.45 31.89 29.54
CA ARG A 123 31.60 31.32 30.25
C ARG A 123 32.82 32.20 30.03
N ASN A 124 33.09 33.07 30.99
CA ASN A 124 34.23 33.98 31.01
C ASN A 124 34.78 34.08 32.46
N THR A 125 35.63 35.06 32.73
CA THR A 125 36.30 35.24 34.03
C THR A 125 35.38 35.74 35.15
N GLU A 126 34.23 36.31 34.82
CA GLU A 126 33.29 36.93 35.77
C GLU A 126 31.98 36.16 35.89
N ILE A 127 31.57 35.47 34.82
CA ILE A 127 30.35 34.68 34.72
C ILE A 127 30.69 33.29 34.20
N TRP A 128 30.20 32.27 34.88
CA TRP A 128 30.28 30.90 34.41
C TRP A 128 28.97 30.16 34.61
N GLU A 129 28.49 29.50 33.57
CA GLU A 129 27.18 28.86 33.55
C GLU A 129 27.26 27.35 33.26
N LEU A 130 26.44 26.61 33.99
CA LEU A 130 26.17 25.18 33.76
C LEU A 130 24.71 25.01 33.33
N ALA A 131 24.45 24.35 32.21
CA ALA A 131 23.09 24.03 31.77
C ALA A 131 22.61 22.73 32.39
N ILE A 132 21.62 22.79 33.28
CA ILE A 132 21.06 21.59 33.92
C ILE A 132 19.92 20.96 33.11
N ALA A 133 19.17 21.77 32.34
CA ALA A 133 18.16 21.26 31.43
C ALA A 133 17.83 22.26 30.30
N ASP A 134 17.37 21.73 29.18
CA ASP A 134 16.74 22.48 28.09
C ASP A 134 15.24 22.20 28.05
N ILE A 135 14.43 23.25 27.99
CA ILE A 135 12.96 23.18 28.04
C ILE A 135 12.40 23.62 26.68
N TYR A 136 11.75 22.70 25.98
CA TYR A 136 11.05 22.99 24.75
C TYR A 136 9.70 23.68 25.04
N VAL A 137 9.58 24.93 24.61
CA VAL A 137 8.34 25.71 24.72
C VAL A 137 7.70 25.81 23.34
N GLY A 138 6.71 24.97 23.08
CA GLY A 138 5.97 24.96 21.82
C GLY A 138 5.09 26.20 21.64
N LYS A 139 4.72 26.52 20.40
CA LYS A 139 3.78 27.60 20.09
C LYS A 139 2.45 27.41 20.85
N GLY A 140 2.00 28.45 21.55
CA GLY A 140 0.72 28.46 22.26
C GLY A 140 0.57 27.46 23.41
N VAL A 141 1.64 26.82 23.89
CA VAL A 141 1.53 25.89 25.02
C VAL A 141 1.20 26.64 26.31
N THR A 142 0.31 26.05 27.10
CA THR A 142 -0.10 26.55 28.42
C THR A 142 0.46 25.70 29.57
N LYS A 143 1.12 24.59 29.24
CA LYS A 143 1.78 23.70 30.21
C LYS A 143 3.04 23.05 29.65
N ILE A 144 4.03 22.83 30.52
CA ILE A 144 5.23 22.04 30.25
C ILE A 144 5.01 20.61 30.75
N GLN A 145 5.42 19.63 29.96
CA GLN A 145 5.38 18.21 30.33
C GLN A 145 6.80 17.65 30.44
N THR A 146 6.96 16.51 31.11
CA THR A 146 8.28 15.86 31.26
C THR A 146 8.98 15.61 29.93
N LYS A 147 8.24 15.27 28.87
CA LYS A 147 8.78 15.07 27.51
C LYS A 147 9.39 16.33 26.90
N ASP A 148 9.02 17.51 27.39
CA ASP A 148 9.51 18.79 26.90
C ASP A 148 10.82 19.21 27.60
N ILE A 149 11.28 18.42 28.58
CA ILE A 149 12.48 18.68 29.38
C ILE A 149 13.59 17.70 28.93
N THR A 150 14.68 18.24 28.43
CA THR A 150 15.90 17.49 28.13
C THR A 150 16.93 17.73 29.23
N ASP A 151 17.30 16.68 29.96
CA ASP A 151 18.31 16.74 31.02
C ASP A 151 19.71 16.93 30.43
N GLN A 152 20.43 17.96 30.86
CA GLN A 152 21.77 18.30 30.37
C GLN A 152 22.85 18.09 31.45
N ARG A 153 22.50 17.60 32.65
CA ARG A 153 23.44 17.42 33.77
C ARG A 153 24.62 16.51 33.41
N PHE A 154 24.36 15.44 32.66
CA PHE A 154 25.39 14.48 32.22
C PHE A 154 26.15 14.92 30.96
N ASN A 155 25.75 16.03 30.33
CA ASN A 155 26.43 16.55 29.16
C ASN A 155 27.68 17.34 29.59
N SER A 156 28.87 16.75 29.41
CA SER A 156 30.14 17.35 29.83
C SER A 156 30.49 18.66 29.12
N ALA A 157 29.91 18.93 27.94
CA ALA A 157 30.11 20.20 27.25
C ALA A 157 29.29 21.34 27.88
N LEU A 158 28.13 21.04 28.46
CA LEU A 158 27.15 22.03 28.94
C LEU A 158 27.06 22.14 30.47
N CYS A 159 27.19 21.04 31.20
CA CYS A 159 27.20 21.03 32.66
C CYS A 159 28.29 20.10 33.18
N GLY A 160 28.12 18.79 33.01
CA GLY A 160 29.02 17.79 33.54
C GLY A 160 28.74 17.44 35.00
N ILE A 161 29.36 16.34 35.42
CA ILE A 161 29.28 15.82 36.78
C ILE A 161 30.58 16.17 37.51
N VAL A 162 30.47 16.61 38.75
CA VAL A 162 31.63 16.86 39.62
C VAL A 162 32.45 15.57 39.76
N LYS A 163 33.73 15.63 39.39
CA LYS A 163 34.73 14.57 39.62
C LYS A 163 35.82 15.13 40.54
N GLY A 164 36.19 14.39 41.58
CA GLY A 164 37.35 14.71 42.42
C GLY A 164 38.61 14.00 41.88
N THR A 165 39.79 14.61 41.98
CA THR A 165 41.08 14.02 41.52
C THR A 165 41.65 12.92 42.42
N ILE A 166 40.88 12.39 43.38
CA ILE A 166 41.30 11.23 44.17
C ILE A 166 40.80 9.99 43.42
N GLU A 167 41.68 9.43 42.58
CA GLU A 167 41.54 8.08 42.05
C GLU A 167 41.47 7.09 43.21
N GLU A 168 40.30 6.50 43.43
CA GLU A 168 40.14 5.05 43.67
C GLU A 168 38.63 4.71 43.75
N ILE A 169 37.98 4.82 42.61
CA ILE A 169 37.15 3.71 42.15
C ILE A 169 37.75 3.40 40.80
N ASP A 170 38.37 2.22 40.65
CA ASP A 170 38.80 1.73 39.36
C ASP A 170 37.56 1.49 38.49
N ALA A 171 37.08 2.59 37.89
CA ALA A 171 36.01 2.59 36.95
C ALA A 171 36.43 1.81 35.70
N SER A 172 37.69 1.45 35.47
CA SER A 172 38.04 0.59 34.34
C SER A 172 37.42 -0.80 34.49
N VAL A 173 37.29 -1.34 35.70
CA VAL A 173 36.59 -2.62 35.93
C VAL A 173 35.09 -2.48 35.74
N LEU A 174 34.49 -1.42 36.30
CA LEU A 174 33.04 -1.20 36.22
C LEU A 174 32.59 -0.78 34.82
N THR A 175 33.39 0.02 34.12
CA THR A 175 33.17 0.43 32.72
C THR A 175 33.46 -0.74 31.80
N LYS A 176 34.51 -1.55 32.02
CA LYS A 176 34.74 -2.78 31.24
C LYS A 176 33.63 -3.81 31.44
N GLN A 177 33.14 -4.01 32.66
CA GLN A 177 31.99 -4.89 32.91
C GLN A 177 30.71 -4.36 32.26
N PHE A 178 30.50 -3.04 32.27
CA PHE A 178 29.35 -2.41 31.62
C PHE A 178 29.46 -2.47 30.09
N ASP A 179 30.65 -2.24 29.53
CA ASP A 179 30.94 -2.31 28.09
C ASP A 179 30.87 -3.76 27.60
N ASP A 180 31.43 -4.71 28.34
CA ASP A 180 31.33 -6.15 28.04
C ASP A 180 29.87 -6.61 28.11
N PHE A 181 29.10 -6.20 29.15
CA PHE A 181 27.67 -6.48 29.25
C PHE A 181 26.88 -5.85 28.11
N PHE A 182 27.11 -4.56 27.81
CA PHE A 182 26.44 -3.86 26.73
C PHE A 182 26.77 -4.47 25.38
N LYS A 183 28.02 -4.89 25.16
CA LYS A 183 28.45 -5.56 23.93
C LYS A 183 27.82 -6.94 23.79
N THR A 184 27.81 -7.75 24.85
CA THR A 184 27.15 -9.08 24.84
C THR A 184 25.65 -8.95 24.63
N TYR A 185 24.99 -8.05 25.36
CA TYR A 185 23.56 -7.83 25.25
C TYR A 185 23.19 -7.24 23.88
N SER A 186 23.93 -6.25 23.39
CA SER A 186 23.74 -5.66 22.05
C SER A 186 23.94 -6.71 20.96
N GLN A 187 24.97 -7.56 21.06
CA GLN A 187 25.19 -8.64 20.11
C GLN A 187 24.05 -9.66 20.13
N ALA A 188 23.59 -10.08 21.32
CA ALA A 188 22.45 -11.00 21.45
C ALA A 188 21.16 -10.42 20.84
N VAL A 189 20.87 -9.14 21.09
CA VAL A 189 19.73 -8.45 20.48
C VAL A 189 19.90 -8.33 18.96
N LEU A 190 21.10 -8.06 18.45
CA LEU A 190 21.38 -8.02 17.01
C LEU A 190 21.24 -9.40 16.36
N ASP A 191 21.68 -10.46 17.04
CA ASP A 191 21.55 -11.84 16.57
C ASP A 191 20.08 -12.26 16.52
N GLU A 192 19.30 -12.00 17.58
CA GLU A 192 17.84 -12.22 17.61
C GLU A 192 17.13 -11.42 16.51
N PHE A 193 17.48 -10.15 16.33
CA PHE A 193 16.92 -9.31 15.27
C PHE A 193 17.30 -9.79 13.87
N SER A 194 18.50 -10.36 13.70
CA SER A 194 18.95 -10.97 12.45
C SER A 194 18.14 -12.23 12.13
N VAL A 195 17.88 -13.09 13.11
CA VAL A 195 16.99 -14.26 12.95
C VAL A 195 15.58 -13.82 12.59
N TYR A 196 15.03 -12.84 13.31
CA TYR A 196 13.71 -12.30 13.01
C TYR A 196 13.60 -11.75 11.57
N LYS A 197 14.63 -11.04 11.09
CA LYS A 197 14.67 -10.57 9.69
C LYS A 197 14.69 -11.72 8.69
N GLN A 198 15.51 -12.75 8.92
CA GLN A 198 15.58 -13.92 8.05
C GLN A 198 14.24 -14.66 7.99
N ASP A 199 13.56 -14.81 9.13
CA ASP A 199 12.23 -15.41 9.19
C ASP A 199 11.18 -14.58 8.43
N MET A 200 11.24 -13.25 8.56
CA MET A 200 10.38 -12.34 7.80
C MET A 200 10.65 -12.40 6.29
N GLU A 201 11.90 -12.43 5.87
CA GLU A 201 12.30 -12.59 4.45
C GLU A 201 11.80 -13.93 3.89
N LYS A 202 11.91 -15.00 4.67
CA LYS A 202 11.37 -16.31 4.31
C LYS A 202 9.85 -16.28 4.15
N TYR A 203 9.13 -15.69 5.09
CA TYR A 203 7.67 -15.55 5.02
C TYR A 203 7.23 -14.77 3.77
N LEU A 204 7.92 -13.68 3.43
CA LEU A 204 7.66 -12.91 2.21
C LEU A 204 7.90 -13.74 0.94
N SER A 205 8.98 -14.53 0.92
CA SER A 205 9.28 -15.42 -0.21
C SER A 205 8.24 -16.53 -0.38
N GLU A 206 7.72 -17.10 0.73
CA GLU A 206 6.67 -18.10 0.69
C GLU A 206 5.36 -17.52 0.14
N ILE A 207 4.96 -16.32 0.57
CA ILE A 207 3.78 -15.62 0.04
C ILE A 207 3.94 -15.32 -1.46
N ALA A 208 5.11 -14.82 -1.88
CA ALA A 208 5.38 -14.53 -3.28
C ALA A 208 5.23 -15.79 -4.16
N GLY A 209 5.77 -16.93 -3.70
CA GLY A 209 5.63 -18.21 -4.41
C GLY A 209 4.18 -18.69 -4.51
N ILE A 210 3.38 -18.50 -3.46
CA ILE A 210 1.94 -18.82 -3.48
C ILE A 210 1.21 -17.95 -4.53
N TYR A 211 1.50 -16.65 -4.56
CA TYR A 211 0.89 -15.72 -5.52
C TYR A 211 1.25 -16.08 -6.96
N GLU A 212 2.52 -16.37 -7.26
CA GLU A 212 2.98 -16.81 -8.57
C GLU A 212 2.33 -18.13 -9.01
N HIS A 213 2.11 -19.06 -8.07
CA HIS A 213 1.41 -20.31 -8.33
C HIS A 213 -0.06 -20.07 -8.73
N TYR A 214 -0.77 -19.18 -8.02
CA TYR A 214 -2.16 -18.83 -8.38
C TYR A 214 -2.26 -18.15 -9.74
N ILE A 215 -1.33 -17.24 -10.07
CA ILE A 215 -1.26 -16.64 -11.41
C ILE A 215 -1.10 -17.72 -12.47
N THR A 216 -0.13 -18.62 -12.28
CA THR A 216 0.18 -19.67 -13.25
C THR A 216 -1.02 -20.58 -13.53
N ILE A 217 -1.73 -21.01 -12.48
CA ILE A 217 -2.94 -21.82 -12.63
C ILE A 217 -4.03 -21.04 -13.37
N THR A 218 -4.23 -19.77 -13.02
CA THR A 218 -5.27 -18.93 -13.62
C THR A 218 -5.00 -18.68 -15.11
N GLU A 219 -3.77 -18.37 -15.48
CA GLU A 219 -3.35 -18.20 -16.88
C GLU A 219 -3.50 -19.51 -17.66
N SER A 220 -3.12 -20.65 -17.07
CA SER A 220 -3.31 -21.96 -17.70
C SER A 220 -4.78 -22.30 -17.94
N LEU A 221 -5.67 -21.99 -16.98
CA LEU A 221 -7.12 -22.18 -17.13
C LEU A 221 -7.69 -21.27 -18.21
N PHE A 222 -7.26 -20.00 -18.26
CA PHE A 222 -7.71 -19.05 -19.27
C PHE A 222 -7.34 -19.54 -20.68
N THR A 223 -6.08 -19.94 -20.89
CA THR A 223 -5.61 -20.50 -22.16
C THR A 223 -6.38 -21.77 -22.54
N GLN A 224 -6.68 -22.65 -21.56
CA GLN A 224 -7.49 -23.84 -21.82
C GLN A 224 -8.90 -23.49 -22.29
N TYR A 225 -9.57 -22.55 -21.62
CA TYR A 225 -10.91 -22.09 -22.02
C TYR A 225 -10.91 -21.41 -23.38
N GLU A 226 -9.92 -20.57 -23.67
CA GLU A 226 -9.76 -19.91 -24.97
C GLU A 226 -9.59 -20.92 -26.11
N ASN A 227 -8.77 -21.95 -25.91
CA ASN A 227 -8.60 -23.02 -26.88
C ASN A 227 -9.89 -23.82 -27.09
N GLN A 228 -10.57 -24.24 -26.00
CA GLN A 228 -11.82 -24.99 -26.11
C GLN A 228 -12.93 -24.17 -26.79
N PHE A 229 -13.02 -22.88 -26.49
CA PHE A 229 -13.97 -21.98 -27.14
C PHE A 229 -13.65 -21.85 -28.63
N SER A 230 -12.39 -21.64 -28.99
CA SER A 230 -11.96 -21.52 -30.38
C SER A 230 -12.22 -22.80 -31.19
N GLU A 231 -11.94 -23.97 -30.62
CA GLU A 231 -12.24 -25.27 -31.23
C GLU A 231 -13.75 -25.45 -31.47
N ARG A 232 -14.57 -25.12 -30.46
CA ARG A 232 -16.03 -25.17 -30.57
C ARG A 232 -16.57 -24.21 -31.62
N TYR A 233 -16.09 -22.97 -31.62
CA TYR A 233 -16.49 -21.95 -32.58
C TYR A 233 -16.17 -22.39 -34.01
N ASN A 234 -14.94 -22.84 -34.26
CA ASN A 234 -14.52 -23.32 -35.58
C ASN A 234 -15.35 -24.53 -36.04
N SER A 235 -15.68 -25.45 -35.12
CA SER A 235 -16.54 -26.59 -35.43
C SER A 235 -17.97 -26.17 -35.77
N PHE A 236 -18.51 -25.16 -35.09
CA PHE A 236 -19.84 -24.63 -35.37
C PHE A 236 -19.87 -23.92 -36.73
N GLU A 237 -18.89 -23.05 -37.00
CA GLU A 237 -18.73 -22.37 -38.30
C GLU A 237 -18.63 -23.37 -39.45
N SER A 238 -17.78 -24.38 -39.31
CA SER A 238 -17.64 -25.46 -40.30
C SER A 238 -18.94 -26.24 -40.55
N THR A 239 -19.75 -26.42 -39.51
CA THR A 239 -21.06 -27.08 -39.63
C THR A 239 -22.04 -26.22 -40.41
N LEU A 240 -22.10 -24.91 -40.11
CA LEU A 240 -22.95 -23.96 -40.83
C LEU A 240 -22.56 -23.84 -42.30
N ASP A 241 -21.26 -23.73 -42.60
CA ASP A 241 -20.74 -23.70 -43.98
C ASP A 241 -21.14 -24.95 -44.75
N GLY A 242 -21.08 -26.12 -44.10
CA GLY A 242 -21.53 -27.39 -44.67
C GLY A 242 -23.02 -27.38 -45.00
N TRP A 243 -23.86 -26.85 -44.10
CA TRP A 243 -25.31 -26.74 -44.32
C TRP A 243 -25.67 -25.73 -45.40
N ASP A 244 -24.97 -24.59 -45.47
CA ASP A 244 -25.17 -23.62 -46.54
C ASP A 244 -24.86 -24.24 -47.91
N ALA A 245 -23.77 -25.02 -48.00
CA ALA A 245 -23.42 -25.77 -49.20
C ALA A 245 -24.47 -26.85 -49.56
N GLU A 246 -25.00 -27.59 -48.57
CA GLU A 246 -26.08 -28.57 -48.77
C GLU A 246 -27.38 -27.89 -49.27
N LEU A 247 -27.77 -26.77 -48.64
CA LEU A 247 -28.96 -26.00 -49.00
C LEU A 247 -28.84 -25.43 -50.41
N LEU A 248 -27.69 -24.82 -50.73
CA LEU A 248 -27.42 -24.28 -52.07
C LEU A 248 -27.51 -25.37 -53.13
N LYS A 249 -26.96 -26.56 -52.86
CA LYS A 249 -27.04 -27.71 -53.75
C LYS A 249 -28.48 -28.19 -53.94
N ALA A 250 -29.25 -28.29 -52.85
CA ALA A 250 -30.66 -28.70 -52.89
C ALA A 250 -31.50 -27.70 -53.69
N TYR A 251 -31.33 -26.40 -53.43
CA TYR A 251 -32.00 -25.33 -54.17
C TYR A 251 -31.64 -25.36 -55.66
N THR A 252 -30.35 -25.50 -56.00
CA THR A 252 -29.90 -25.59 -57.38
C THR A 252 -30.53 -26.81 -58.09
N ALA A 253 -30.58 -27.96 -57.43
CA ALA A 253 -31.20 -29.17 -57.98
C ALA A 253 -32.71 -29.02 -58.16
N PHE A 254 -33.40 -28.37 -57.21
CA PHE A 254 -34.82 -28.05 -57.32
C PHE A 254 -35.10 -27.14 -58.51
N MET A 255 -34.35 -26.04 -58.66
CA MET A 255 -34.48 -25.11 -59.79
C MET A 255 -34.25 -25.80 -61.13
N ALA A 256 -33.26 -26.69 -61.21
CA ALA A 256 -33.01 -27.50 -62.41
C ALA A 256 -34.19 -28.42 -62.74
N LYS A 257 -34.78 -29.10 -61.73
CA LYS A 257 -35.96 -29.95 -61.92
C LYS A 257 -37.19 -29.16 -62.37
N ILE A 258 -37.46 -28.00 -61.78
CA ILE A 258 -38.58 -27.13 -62.20
C ILE A 258 -38.38 -26.65 -63.63
N THR A 259 -37.16 -26.26 -63.99
CA THR A 259 -36.83 -25.83 -65.36
C THR A 259 -37.03 -26.97 -66.36
N LEU A 260 -36.59 -28.19 -66.01
CA LEU A 260 -36.79 -29.36 -66.85
C LEU A 260 -38.28 -29.67 -67.02
N PHE A 261 -39.05 -29.72 -65.91
CA PHE A 261 -40.49 -29.93 -65.94
C PHE A 261 -41.22 -28.90 -66.81
N GLN A 262 -40.87 -27.61 -66.68
CA GLN A 262 -41.44 -26.56 -67.53
C GLN A 262 -41.16 -26.81 -69.02
N THR A 263 -39.92 -27.19 -69.34
CA THR A 263 -39.49 -27.45 -70.71
C THR A 263 -40.18 -28.70 -71.29
N GLU A 264 -40.26 -29.77 -70.51
CA GLU A 264 -40.92 -31.03 -70.88
C GLU A 264 -42.43 -30.82 -71.04
N ALA A 265 -43.09 -30.17 -70.08
CA ALA A 265 -44.51 -29.86 -70.14
C ALA A 265 -44.84 -28.94 -71.32
N GLU A 266 -44.01 -27.94 -71.62
CA GLU A 266 -44.18 -27.09 -72.81
C GLU A 266 -44.04 -27.91 -74.10
N SER A 267 -43.04 -28.79 -74.17
CA SER A 267 -42.82 -29.68 -75.32
C SER A 267 -43.99 -30.65 -75.53
N GLU A 268 -44.44 -31.32 -74.46
CA GLU A 268 -45.58 -32.24 -74.49
C GLU A 268 -46.88 -31.53 -74.84
N PHE A 269 -47.13 -30.35 -74.25
CA PHE A 269 -48.29 -29.53 -74.59
C PHE A 269 -48.28 -29.11 -76.06
N ASN A 270 -47.14 -28.65 -76.58
CA ASN A 270 -47.02 -28.25 -77.97
C ASN A 270 -47.21 -29.44 -78.93
N ALA A 271 -46.65 -30.62 -78.60
CA ALA A 271 -46.83 -31.84 -79.38
C ALA A 271 -48.29 -32.29 -79.39
N TRP A 272 -48.95 -32.29 -78.23
CA TRP A 272 -50.38 -32.56 -78.10
C TRP A 272 -51.21 -31.54 -78.91
N PHE A 273 -50.91 -30.24 -78.79
CA PHE A 273 -51.65 -29.18 -79.47
C PHE A 273 -51.58 -29.31 -80.99
N GLU A 274 -50.42 -29.66 -81.56
CA GLU A 274 -50.27 -29.89 -82.99
C GLU A 274 -51.02 -31.16 -83.46
N ASP A 275 -50.97 -32.26 -82.71
CA ASP A 275 -51.77 -33.47 -82.99
C ASP A 275 -53.28 -33.19 -82.99
N ILE A 276 -53.75 -32.34 -82.07
CA ILE A 276 -55.15 -31.92 -81.99
C ILE A 276 -55.57 -31.08 -83.20
N LYS A 277 -54.70 -30.15 -83.65
CA LYS A 277 -54.96 -29.34 -84.84
C LYS A 277 -55.14 -30.21 -86.08
N GLU A 278 -54.38 -31.29 -86.21
CA GLU A 278 -54.52 -32.23 -87.33
C GLU A 278 -55.86 -32.97 -87.29
N LYS A 279 -56.30 -33.43 -86.11
CA LYS A 279 -57.53 -34.24 -85.94
C LYS A 279 -58.83 -33.44 -86.02
N LEU A 280 -58.86 -32.18 -85.58
CA LEU A 280 -60.05 -31.31 -85.66
C LEU A 280 -60.39 -30.86 -87.09
N GLY A 281 -59.52 -31.11 -88.08
CA GLY A 281 -59.81 -30.84 -89.49
C GLY A 281 -60.77 -31.84 -90.16
N GLY A 282 -61.14 -32.96 -89.51
CA GLY A 282 -61.82 -34.10 -90.16
C GLY A 282 -63.17 -34.55 -89.58
N ASP A 283 -63.32 -34.69 -88.25
CA ASP A 283 -64.57 -35.18 -87.61
C ASP A 283 -64.67 -34.74 -86.14
N ILE A 284 -65.80 -34.12 -85.75
CA ILE A 284 -65.84 -33.12 -84.66
C ILE A 284 -66.32 -33.70 -83.31
N ALA A 285 -67.17 -34.72 -83.26
CA ALA A 285 -67.88 -35.07 -82.01
C ALA A 285 -67.28 -36.24 -81.20
N GLY A 286 -66.90 -37.36 -81.84
CA GLY A 286 -66.31 -38.52 -81.14
C GLY A 286 -64.86 -38.27 -80.69
N SER A 287 -64.13 -37.44 -81.44
CA SER A 287 -62.78 -37.01 -81.10
C SER A 287 -62.72 -36.17 -79.83
N LEU A 288 -63.71 -35.31 -79.57
CA LEU A 288 -63.69 -34.41 -78.41
C LEU A 288 -63.76 -35.13 -77.06
N GLN A 289 -64.53 -36.22 -76.94
CA GLN A 289 -64.64 -36.96 -75.67
C GLN A 289 -63.34 -37.71 -75.34
N LEU A 290 -62.75 -38.40 -76.33
CA LEU A 290 -61.44 -39.06 -76.16
C LEU A 290 -60.33 -38.05 -75.84
N GLN A 291 -60.43 -36.82 -76.33
CA GLN A 291 -59.50 -35.74 -76.02
C GLN A 291 -59.65 -35.20 -74.60
N ILE A 292 -60.87 -35.05 -74.08
CA ILE A 292 -61.10 -34.65 -72.68
C ILE A 292 -60.51 -35.71 -71.73
N ASP A 293 -60.70 -36.99 -72.04
CA ASP A 293 -60.18 -38.09 -71.21
C ASP A 293 -58.64 -38.08 -71.21
N GLY A 294 -58.01 -37.93 -72.39
CA GLY A 294 -56.55 -37.84 -72.52
C GLY A 294 -55.94 -36.57 -71.88
N LEU A 295 -56.63 -35.42 -71.97
CA LEU A 295 -56.18 -34.18 -71.33
C LEU A 295 -56.26 -34.29 -69.80
N THR A 296 -57.32 -34.92 -69.30
CA THR A 296 -57.52 -35.15 -67.87
C THR A 296 -56.40 -36.04 -67.33
N GLU A 297 -56.00 -37.07 -68.09
CA GLU A 297 -54.90 -37.97 -67.72
C GLU A 297 -53.54 -37.25 -67.72
N ALA A 298 -53.25 -36.42 -68.74
CA ALA A 298 -52.01 -35.63 -68.79
C ALA A 298 -51.93 -34.59 -67.67
N VAL A 299 -53.03 -33.88 -67.38
CA VAL A 299 -53.09 -32.91 -66.26
C VAL A 299 -52.91 -33.62 -64.92
N GLU A 300 -53.49 -34.82 -64.76
CA GLU A 300 -53.34 -35.61 -63.53
C GLU A 300 -51.89 -36.12 -63.35
N GLN A 301 -51.23 -36.55 -64.42
CA GLN A 301 -49.81 -36.94 -64.37
C GLN A 301 -48.90 -35.75 -64.02
N LEU A 302 -49.11 -34.58 -64.62
CA LEU A 302 -48.36 -33.37 -64.30
C LEU A 302 -48.58 -32.94 -62.84
N ARG A 303 -49.82 -33.06 -62.34
CA ARG A 303 -50.16 -32.77 -60.94
C ARG A 303 -49.43 -33.72 -59.99
N GLN A 304 -49.41 -35.01 -60.28
CA GLN A 304 -48.71 -36.00 -59.46
C GLN A 304 -47.20 -35.77 -59.43
N GLN A 305 -46.58 -35.41 -60.57
CA GLN A 305 -45.16 -35.06 -60.63
C GLN A 305 -44.84 -33.79 -59.83
N ALA A 306 -45.69 -32.76 -59.92
CA ALA A 306 -45.54 -31.52 -59.14
C ALA A 306 -45.69 -31.75 -57.62
N GLU A 307 -46.68 -32.55 -57.21
CA GLU A 307 -46.91 -32.91 -55.80
C GLU A 307 -45.75 -33.75 -55.23
N ALA A 308 -45.19 -34.70 -56.00
CA ALA A 308 -44.02 -35.48 -55.60
C ALA A 308 -42.76 -34.61 -55.42
N GLY A 309 -42.52 -33.67 -56.34
CA GLY A 309 -41.40 -32.71 -56.24
C GLY A 309 -41.53 -31.77 -55.03
N SER A 310 -42.75 -31.29 -54.76
CA SER A 310 -43.05 -30.44 -53.60
C SER A 310 -42.86 -31.18 -52.28
N THR A 311 -43.29 -32.45 -52.19
CA THR A 311 -43.21 -33.26 -50.98
C THR A 311 -41.75 -33.53 -50.59
N ALA A 312 -40.91 -33.96 -51.55
CA ALA A 312 -39.50 -34.21 -51.30
C ALA A 312 -38.73 -32.97 -50.82
N THR A 313 -39.11 -31.78 -51.30
CA THR A 313 -38.50 -30.51 -50.90
C THR A 313 -38.92 -30.12 -49.48
N ALA A 314 -40.20 -30.32 -49.13
CA ALA A 314 -40.72 -30.05 -47.79
C ALA A 314 -40.09 -30.95 -46.71
N GLU A 315 -39.87 -32.24 -47.02
CA GLU A 315 -39.19 -33.18 -46.13
C GLU A 315 -37.73 -32.77 -45.85
N THR A 316 -37.02 -32.29 -46.88
CA THR A 316 -35.62 -31.84 -46.74
C THR A 316 -35.54 -30.59 -45.86
N LEU A 317 -36.45 -29.64 -46.03
CA LEU A 317 -36.56 -28.44 -45.20
C LEU A 317 -36.90 -28.76 -43.74
N ALA A 318 -37.83 -29.68 -43.51
CA ALA A 318 -38.21 -30.10 -42.15
C ALA A 318 -37.05 -30.79 -41.41
N GLU A 319 -36.23 -31.59 -42.10
CA GLU A 319 -35.05 -32.21 -41.48
C GLU A 319 -33.94 -31.19 -41.20
N LEU A 320 -33.75 -30.18 -42.06
CA LEU A 320 -32.84 -29.05 -41.79
C LEU A 320 -33.25 -28.29 -40.53
N ASP A 321 -34.53 -27.94 -40.38
CA ASP A 321 -35.08 -27.26 -39.20
C ASP A 321 -34.88 -28.07 -37.91
N ARG A 322 -35.08 -29.39 -37.99
CA ARG A 322 -34.84 -30.33 -36.89
C ARG A 322 -33.36 -30.39 -36.49
N ARG A 323 -32.45 -30.41 -37.48
CA ARG A 323 -30.98 -30.41 -37.24
C ARG A 323 -30.54 -29.11 -36.58
N VAL A 324 -31.05 -27.96 -37.01
CA VAL A 324 -30.80 -26.64 -36.38
C VAL A 324 -31.23 -26.66 -34.91
N THR A 325 -32.46 -27.11 -34.65
CA THR A 325 -33.02 -27.17 -33.29
C THR A 325 -32.22 -28.10 -32.36
N LEU A 326 -31.68 -29.21 -32.88
CA LEU A 326 -30.85 -30.14 -32.09
C LEU A 326 -29.46 -29.55 -31.76
N ILE A 327 -28.92 -28.68 -32.62
CA ILE A 327 -27.68 -27.95 -32.31
C ILE A 327 -27.92 -26.92 -31.22
N GLU A 328 -28.98 -26.11 -31.32
CA GLU A 328 -29.33 -25.14 -30.29
C GLU A 328 -29.44 -25.79 -28.89
N ASN A 329 -30.09 -26.95 -28.81
CA ASN A 329 -30.26 -27.70 -27.56
C ASN A 329 -29.02 -28.49 -27.15
N GLY A 330 -28.27 -29.09 -28.08
CA GLY A 330 -27.07 -29.89 -27.79
C GLY A 330 -25.84 -29.05 -27.43
N TRP A 331 -25.81 -27.79 -27.87
CA TRP A 331 -24.77 -26.82 -27.53
C TRP A 331 -25.16 -25.92 -26.36
N ASN A 332 -26.39 -26.07 -25.84
CA ASN A 332 -26.96 -25.32 -24.73
C ASN A 332 -26.89 -23.79 -24.94
N ILE A 333 -26.99 -23.35 -26.20
CA ILE A 333 -26.85 -21.94 -26.57
C ILE A 333 -28.17 -21.24 -26.26
N ASN A 334 -28.18 -20.43 -25.20
CA ASN A 334 -29.29 -19.55 -24.90
C ASN A 334 -28.88 -18.15 -25.38
N TYR A 335 -29.42 -17.71 -26.52
CA TYR A 335 -29.10 -16.43 -27.15
C TYR A 335 -29.16 -15.20 -26.20
N LYS A 336 -29.94 -15.25 -25.11
CA LYS A 336 -29.98 -14.17 -24.09
C LYS A 336 -28.86 -14.27 -23.06
N HIS A 337 -28.34 -15.46 -22.80
CA HIS A 337 -27.29 -15.74 -21.83
C HIS A 337 -25.90 -15.62 -22.46
N ASP A 338 -25.69 -16.18 -23.64
CA ASP A 338 -24.40 -16.13 -24.32
C ASP A 338 -24.01 -14.72 -24.80
N ALA A 339 -25.00 -13.87 -25.10
CA ALA A 339 -24.77 -12.44 -25.32
C ALA A 339 -24.30 -11.71 -24.04
N VAL A 340 -24.77 -12.14 -22.85
CA VAL A 340 -24.34 -11.61 -21.56
C VAL A 340 -22.94 -12.12 -21.19
N LEU A 341 -22.64 -13.39 -21.43
CA LEU A 341 -21.28 -13.94 -21.30
C LEU A 341 -20.30 -13.22 -22.24
N GLY A 342 -20.66 -13.01 -23.50
CA GLY A 342 -19.87 -12.23 -24.46
C GLY A 342 -19.58 -10.81 -23.99
N LEU A 343 -20.58 -10.11 -23.43
CA LEU A 343 -20.40 -8.79 -22.82
C LEU A 343 -19.50 -8.82 -21.57
N CYS A 344 -19.62 -9.85 -20.73
CA CYS A 344 -18.76 -10.04 -19.56
C CYS A 344 -17.30 -10.33 -19.94
N TYR A 345 -17.06 -11.15 -20.97
CA TYR A 345 -15.72 -11.43 -21.50
C TYR A 345 -15.09 -10.20 -22.19
N LEU A 346 -15.87 -9.44 -22.96
CA LEU A 346 -15.43 -8.16 -23.53
C LEU A 346 -15.10 -7.14 -22.44
N GLY A 347 -15.89 -7.08 -21.37
CA GLY A 347 -15.61 -6.24 -20.20
C GLY A 347 -14.33 -6.63 -19.48
N ALA A 348 -14.08 -7.93 -19.28
CA ALA A 348 -12.85 -8.44 -18.68
C ALA A 348 -11.61 -8.15 -19.56
N ALA A 349 -11.72 -8.36 -20.87
CA ALA A 349 -10.64 -8.07 -21.83
C ALA A 349 -10.32 -6.56 -21.89
N TYR A 350 -11.34 -5.70 -21.88
CA TYR A 350 -11.17 -4.24 -21.84
C TYR A 350 -10.43 -3.78 -20.58
N MET A 351 -10.82 -4.29 -19.41
CA MET A 351 -10.20 -3.98 -18.13
C MET A 351 -8.73 -4.43 -18.07
N CYS A 352 -8.40 -5.61 -18.62
CA CYS A 352 -7.04 -6.11 -18.73
C CYS A 352 -6.14 -5.30 -19.67
N GLN A 353 -6.70 -4.61 -20.67
CA GLN A 353 -5.95 -3.79 -21.62
C GLN A 353 -5.80 -2.32 -21.19
N HIS A 354 -6.75 -1.77 -20.43
CA HIS A 354 -6.84 -0.32 -20.20
C HIS A 354 -6.53 0.14 -18.77
N TYR A 355 -6.37 -0.76 -17.79
CA TYR A 355 -6.04 -0.40 -16.40
C TYR A 355 -4.80 -1.16 -15.88
N GLU A 356 -4.01 -0.51 -15.02
CA GLU A 356 -2.92 -1.17 -14.30
C GLU A 356 -3.48 -2.23 -13.34
N ARG A 357 -2.84 -3.42 -13.31
CA ARG A 357 -3.22 -4.56 -12.45
C ARG A 357 -3.02 -4.20 -10.97
N THR A 358 -4.03 -3.63 -10.36
CA THR A 358 -4.15 -3.31 -8.92
C THR A 358 -5.06 -4.34 -8.22
N GLU A 359 -4.99 -4.41 -6.88
CA GLU A 359 -5.82 -5.31 -6.06
C GLU A 359 -7.33 -5.10 -6.32
N GLU A 360 -7.77 -3.86 -6.51
CA GLU A 360 -9.16 -3.51 -6.83
C GLU A 360 -9.59 -4.01 -8.23
N THR A 361 -8.70 -3.90 -9.23
CA THR A 361 -8.97 -4.45 -10.57
C THR A 361 -8.98 -5.98 -10.59
N ALA A 362 -8.20 -6.64 -9.73
CA ALA A 362 -8.22 -8.09 -9.59
C ALA A 362 -9.53 -8.58 -8.95
N VAL A 363 -10.04 -7.88 -7.93
CA VAL A 363 -11.35 -8.17 -7.32
C VAL A 363 -12.50 -7.97 -8.32
N LEU A 364 -12.45 -6.91 -9.14
CA LEU A 364 -13.42 -6.70 -10.21
C LEU A 364 -13.36 -7.80 -11.29
N GLY A 365 -12.16 -8.23 -11.67
CA GLY A 365 -11.98 -9.37 -12.59
C GLY A 365 -12.58 -10.67 -12.04
N ILE A 366 -12.35 -10.97 -10.76
CA ILE A 366 -12.94 -12.12 -10.07
C ILE A 366 -14.47 -12.00 -9.97
N ALA A 367 -15.01 -10.79 -9.76
CA ALA A 367 -16.46 -10.57 -9.74
C ALA A 367 -17.11 -10.81 -11.12
N TYR A 368 -16.45 -10.41 -12.21
CA TYR A 368 -16.91 -10.71 -13.57
C TYR A 368 -16.82 -12.21 -13.88
N ILE A 369 -15.73 -12.89 -13.53
CA ILE A 369 -15.57 -14.34 -13.69
C ILE A 369 -16.60 -15.10 -12.83
N GLY A 370 -16.86 -14.65 -11.61
CA GLY A 370 -17.84 -15.22 -10.70
C GLY A 370 -19.29 -15.06 -11.19
N ASN A 371 -19.62 -13.92 -11.79
CA ASN A 371 -20.92 -13.71 -12.45
C ASN A 371 -21.07 -14.59 -13.70
N SER A 372 -20.01 -14.78 -14.49
CA SER A 372 -20.00 -15.73 -15.61
C SER A 372 -20.19 -17.17 -15.14
N TYR A 373 -19.57 -17.56 -14.01
CA TYR A 373 -19.76 -18.88 -13.41
C TYR A 373 -21.19 -19.09 -12.89
N LEU A 374 -21.75 -18.11 -12.18
CA LEU A 374 -23.14 -18.17 -11.69
C LEU A 374 -24.14 -18.26 -12.83
N ALA A 375 -23.94 -17.51 -13.90
CA ALA A 375 -24.78 -17.60 -15.09
C ALA A 375 -24.64 -18.98 -15.78
N ASN A 376 -23.46 -19.62 -15.75
CA ASN A 376 -23.27 -20.96 -16.31
C ASN A 376 -23.86 -22.09 -15.45
N THR A 377 -24.25 -21.79 -14.19
CA THR A 377 -24.70 -22.79 -13.20
C THR A 377 -26.19 -22.67 -12.84
N PHE A 378 -26.85 -21.58 -13.24
CA PHE A 378 -28.29 -21.30 -13.05
C PHE A 378 -28.91 -20.82 -14.35
#